data_AF-A0A2S8FH33-F1
#
_entry.id   AF-A0A2S8FH33-F1
#
_cell.length_a   1.000
_cell.length_b   1.000
_cell.length_c   1.000
_cell.angle_alpha   90.00
_cell.angle_beta   90.00
_cell.angle_gamma   90.00
#
_symmetry.space_group_name_H-M   'P 1'
#
loop_
_entity.id
_entity.type
_entity.pdbx_description
1 polymer ?
#
loop_
_entity_poly.entity_id
_entity_poly.type
_entity_poly.pdbx_seq_one_letter_code
_entity_poly.pdbx_strand_id
1 'polypeptide(L)' 'MKASELREMSDDQLQANLNNAMEMLFRLRVQSQTERLDAPSELAKNRKLVARIKTIQHERAAAAST' A
#
# COMPACT_ATOMS: atom_id res chain seq x y z
N MET A 1 1.54 -5.25 7.99
CA MET A 1 1.41 -3.88 8.54
C MET A 1 0.02 -3.66 9.09
N LYS A 2 -0.04 -3.30 10.38
CA LYS A 2 -1.28 -2.87 11.04
C LYS A 2 -1.51 -1.38 10.73
N ALA A 3 -2.76 -0.94 10.84
CA ALA A 3 -3.11 0.45 10.54
C ALA A 3 -2.49 1.45 11.53
N SER A 4 -2.18 1.00 12.76
CA SER A 4 -1.49 1.79 13.78
C SER A 4 -0.08 2.18 13.36
N GLU A 5 0.71 1.23 12.89
CA GLU A 5 2.10 1.45 12.42
C GLU A 5 2.15 2.47 11.26
N LEU A 6 1.16 2.46 10.37
CA LEU A 6 1.07 3.41 9.27
C LEU A 6 0.71 4.82 9.73
N ARG A 7 -0.03 4.99 10.84
CA ARG A 7 -0.38 6.31 11.38
C ARG A 7 0.80 7.00 12.07
N GLU A 8 1.75 6.22 12.59
CA GLU A 8 2.97 6.71 13.25
C GLU A 8 4.05 7.14 12.24
N MET A 9 3.96 6.69 10.98
CA MET A 9 4.90 7.05 9.92
C MET A 9 4.75 8.51 9.45
N SER A 10 5.86 9.11 9.01
CA SER A 10 5.84 10.42 8.35
C SER A 10 5.18 10.34 6.97
N ASP A 11 4.76 11.49 6.42
CA ASP A 11 4.16 11.54 5.08
C ASP A 11 5.12 11.03 3.99
N ASP A 12 6.41 11.34 4.10
CA ASP A 12 7.45 10.85 3.18
C ASP A 12 7.61 9.32 3.27
N GLN A 13 7.58 8.78 4.49
CA GLN A 13 7.64 7.33 4.70
C GLN A 13 6.39 6.64 4.16
N LEU A 14 5.21 7.24 4.34
CA LEU A 14 3.97 6.73 3.76
C LEU A 14 4.03 6.73 2.22
N GLN A 15 4.57 7.79 1.63
CA GLN A 15 4.72 7.89 0.18
C GLN A 15 5.73 6.86 -0.37
N ALA A 16 6.85 6.67 0.31
CA ALA A 16 7.83 5.64 -0.05
C ALA A 16 7.21 4.22 0.04
N ASN A 17 6.47 3.94 1.11
CA ASN A 17 5.77 2.66 1.26
C ASN A 17 4.69 2.45 0.19
N LEU A 18 3.97 3.50 -0.20
CA LEU A 18 2.99 3.45 -1.27
C LEU A 18 3.65 3.04 -2.60
N ASN A 19 4.75 3.70 -2.95
CA ASN A 19 5.48 3.43 -4.19
C ASN A 19 5.99 1.97 -4.22
N ASN A 20 6.60 1.51 -3.12
CA ASN A 20 7.08 0.13 -2.98
C ASN A 20 5.92 -0.88 -3.12
N ALA A 21 4.79 -0.64 -2.46
CA ALA A 21 3.64 -1.52 -2.53
C ALA A 21 3.01 -1.56 -3.94
N MET A 22 3.03 -0.44 -4.67
CA MET A 22 2.57 -0.37 -6.06
C MET A 22 3.50 -1.13 -7.01
N GLU A 23 4.82 -0.98 -6.86
CA GLU A 23 5.79 -1.71 -7.66
C GLU A 23 5.68 -3.23 -7.42
N MET A 24 5.54 -3.64 -6.16
CA MET A 24 5.32 -5.03 -5.79
C MET A 24 4.03 -5.58 -6.41
N LEU A 25 2.93 -4.82 -6.39
CA LEU A 25 1.68 -5.20 -7.05
C LEU A 25 1.85 -5.37 -8.56
N PHE A 26 2.58 -4.45 -9.21
CA PHE A 26 2.83 -4.54 -10.63
C PHE A 26 3.61 -5.80 -10.97
N ARG A 27 4.71 -6.05 -10.25
CA ARG A 27 5.53 -7.25 -10.42
C ARG A 27 4.72 -8.53 -10.22
N LEU A 28 3.95 -8.62 -9.13
CA LEU A 28 3.10 -9.78 -8.84
C LEU A 28 2.01 -9.96 -9.90
N ARG A 29 1.45 -8.87 -10.43
CA ARG A 29 0.46 -8.94 -11.51
C ARG A 29 1.08 -9.47 -12.79
N VAL A 30 2.27 -9.00 -13.18
CA VAL A 30 2.98 -9.52 -14.37
C VAL A 30 3.31 -11.00 -14.18
N GLN A 31 3.86 -11.38 -13.03
CA GLN A 31 4.17 -12.77 -12.70
C GLN A 31 2.92 -13.66 -12.72
N SER A 32 1.78 -13.17 -12.25
CA SER A 32 0.51 -13.91 -12.27
C SER A 32 0.00 -14.28 -13.68
N GLN A 33 0.45 -13.56 -14.71
CA GLN A 33 0.06 -13.82 -16.08
C GLN A 33 0.95 -14.88 -16.73
N THR A 34 2.23 -14.94 -16.34
CA THR A 34 3.20 -15.87 -16.92
C THR A 34 3.22 -17.20 -16.19
N GLU A 35 3.04 -17.18 -14.86
CA GLU A 35 3.20 -18.35 -14.00
C GLU A 35 2.15 -18.36 -12.87
N ARG A 36 1.94 -19.53 -12.27
CA ARG A 36 1.10 -19.64 -11.08
C ARG A 36 1.85 -19.02 -9.90
N LEU A 37 1.28 -17.96 -9.33
CA LEU A 37 1.84 -17.32 -8.13
C LEU A 37 1.90 -18.29 -6.95
N ASP A 38 3.06 -18.36 -6.30
CA ASP A 38 3.26 -19.13 -5.06
C ASP A 38 2.39 -18.60 -3.91
N ALA A 39 2.18 -17.28 -3.86
CA ALA A 39 1.40 -16.63 -2.81
C ALA A 39 0.38 -15.62 -3.38
N PRO A 40 -0.79 -16.08 -3.85
CA PRO A 40 -1.87 -15.21 -4.35
C PRO A 40 -2.38 -14.23 -3.29
N SER A 41 -2.20 -14.56 -2.01
CA SER A 41 -2.59 -13.73 -0.88
C SER A 41 -1.77 -12.42 -0.79
N GLU A 42 -0.55 -12.40 -1.31
CA GLU A 42 0.30 -11.19 -1.35
C GLU A 42 -0.30 -10.11 -2.25
N LEU A 43 -0.96 -10.50 -3.33
CA LEU A 43 -1.68 -9.58 -4.22
C LEU A 43 -2.83 -8.86 -3.48
N ALA A 44 -3.52 -9.56 -2.58
CA ALA A 44 -4.57 -8.98 -1.76
C ALA A 44 -4.00 -8.13 -0.60
N LYS A 45 -2.90 -8.56 0.01
CA LYS A 45 -2.20 -7.82 1.06
C LYS A 45 -1.68 -6.47 0.56
N ASN A 46 -0.96 -6.46 -0.56
CA ASN A 46 -0.43 -5.21 -1.12
C ASN A 46 -1.56 -4.27 -1.58
N ARG A 47 -2.66 -4.79 -2.15
CA ARG A 47 -3.85 -3.97 -2.48
C ARG A 47 -4.42 -3.29 -1.24
N LYS A 48 -4.59 -4.04 -0.13
CA LYS A 48 -5.07 -3.49 1.14
C LYS A 48 -4.09 -2.48 1.73
N LEU A 49 -2.79 -2.70 1.59
CA LEU A 49 -1.76 -1.78 2.06
C LEU A 49 -1.85 -0.42 1.33
N VAL A 50 -1.91 -0.44 0.00
CA VAL A 50 -2.08 0.79 -0.81
C VAL A 50 -3.36 1.53 -0.41
N ALA A 51 -4.48 0.81 -0.24
CA ALA A 51 -5.74 1.43 0.17
C ALA A 51 -5.61 2.12 1.54
N ARG A 52 -5.01 1.45 2.54
CA ARG A 52 -4.82 2.00 3.89
C ARG A 52 -3.95 3.26 3.88
N ILE A 53 -2.85 3.26 3.14
CA ILE A 53 -1.96 4.43 3.04
C ILE A 53 -2.71 5.61 2.44
N LYS A 54 -3.44 5.41 1.33
CA LYS A 54 -4.24 6.47 0.70
C LYS A 54 -5.33 7.01 1.63
N THR A 55 -5.99 6.13 2.41
CA THR A 55 -6.98 6.57 3.40
C THR A 55 -6.34 7.47 4.45
N ILE A 56 -5.18 7.10 5.01
CA ILE A 56 -4.48 7.92 6.01
C ILE A 56 -4.04 9.27 5.42
N GLN A 57 -3.51 9.27 4.19
CA GLN A 57 -3.16 10.52 3.50
C GLN A 57 -4.38 11.44 3.32
N HIS A 58 -5.54 10.86 2.98
CA HIS A 58 -6.78 11.62 2.87
C HIS A 58 -7.28 12.13 4.23
N GLU A 59 -7.25 11.30 5.28
CA GLU A 59 -7.59 11.71 6.66
C GLU A 59 -6.71 12.89 7.12
N ARG A 60 -5.40 12.85 6.85
CA ARG A 60 -4.46 13.94 7.17
C ARG A 60 -4.76 15.21 6.38
N ALA A 61 -5.03 15.09 5.08
CA ALA A 61 -5.37 16.24 4.23
C ALA A 61 -6.68 16.89 4.69
N ALA A 62 -7.71 16.10 5.01
CA ALA A 62 -8.99 16.60 5.51
C ALA A 62 -8.83 17.33 6.86
N ALA A 63 -8.02 16.78 7.77
CA ALA A 63 -7.71 17.42 9.06
C ALA A 63 -6.93 18.73 8.90
N ALA A 64 -6.02 18.83 7.92
CA ALA A 64 -5.26 20.06 7.65
C ALA A 64 -6.10 21.17 6.99
N SER A 65 -7.22 20.81 6.34
CA SER A 65 -8.15 21.75 5.70
C SER A 65 -9.27 22.28 6.61
N THR A 66 -9.26 21.91 7.90
CA THR A 66 -10.26 22.34 8.91
C THR A 66 -9.59 23.24 9.94
#